data_AF-A0A850S7R9-F1
#
_entry.id   AF-A0A850S7R9-F1
#
_cell.length_a   1.000
_cell.length_b   1.000
_cell.length_c   1.000
_cell.angle_alpha   90.00
_cell.angle_beta   90.00
_cell.angle_gamma   90.00
#
_symmetry.space_group_name_H-M   'P 1'
#
loop_
_entity.id
_entity.type
_entity.pdbx_description
1 polymer ?
#
loop_
_entity_poly.entity_id
_entity_poly.type
_entity_poly.pdbx_seq_one_letter_code
_entity_poly.pdbx_strand_id
1 'polypeptide(L)'
;MNETVTKTWLSPSKVPSGDRLIPFISREKSLMIRFPAMFSARLVEDHINWLKEEVPENYEVFDAGSTTMFHRITIIQLISEEEVMAVADDLIAAARRFAKDATQLAYMVAEANGIEADTLAKHMFTLEQSPDGWELFPHGKHLRCTDLESGQEIEISLAGNGFAMLDAEFFCRYLESTPDLELPDTFVEPQADMARAFDILEHNGKFRGG
;
A
#
# COMPACT_ATOMS: atom_id res chain seq x y z
N MET A 1 -17.00 -1.03 1.68
CA MET A 1 -16.78 -2.08 2.69
C MET A 1 -16.80 -3.40 1.96
N ASN A 2 -15.69 -4.12 1.97
CA ASN A 2 -15.60 -5.40 1.31
C ASN A 2 -16.34 -6.48 2.12
N GLU A 3 -17.14 -7.30 1.44
CA GLU A 3 -17.87 -8.40 2.07
C GLU A 3 -16.86 -9.48 2.49
N THR A 4 -16.98 -10.02 3.70
CA THR A 4 -16.14 -11.15 4.13
C THR A 4 -16.96 -12.43 4.24
N VAL A 5 -16.67 -13.41 3.39
CA VAL A 5 -17.17 -14.79 3.55
C VAL A 5 -16.33 -15.48 4.59
N THR A 6 -16.96 -15.98 5.65
CA THR A 6 -16.26 -16.82 6.62
C THR A 6 -16.55 -18.29 6.36
N LYS A 7 -15.50 -19.11 6.30
CA LYS A 7 -15.59 -20.56 6.26
C LYS A 7 -14.72 -21.17 7.35
N THR A 8 -15.26 -22.14 8.07
CA THR A 8 -14.58 -22.80 9.19
C THR A 8 -14.27 -24.23 8.84
N TRP A 9 -13.01 -24.64 9.01
CA TRP A 9 -12.56 -26.01 8.87
C TRP A 9 -11.95 -26.50 10.18
N LEU A 10 -12.23 -27.76 10.52
CA LEU A 10 -11.72 -28.37 11.75
C LEU A 10 -10.25 -28.82 11.64
N SER A 11 -9.65 -28.71 10.46
CA SER A 11 -8.25 -29.05 10.20
C SER A 11 -7.74 -28.30 8.97
N PRO A 12 -6.51 -27.76 8.98
CA PRO A 12 -5.86 -27.19 7.79
C PRO A 12 -5.84 -28.18 6.61
N SER A 13 -5.60 -29.47 6.87
CA SER A 13 -5.59 -30.51 5.82
C SER A 13 -6.94 -30.77 5.14
N LYS A 14 -8.03 -30.17 5.64
CA LYS A 14 -9.37 -30.27 5.04
C LYS A 14 -9.77 -29.03 4.25
N VAL A 15 -8.94 -27.99 4.25
CA VAL A 15 -9.14 -26.82 3.40
C VAL A 15 -8.97 -27.28 1.94
N PRO A 16 -9.93 -27.00 1.06
CA PRO A 16 -9.84 -27.42 -0.34
C PRO A 16 -8.78 -26.60 -1.09
N SER A 17 -8.38 -27.08 -2.27
CA SER A 17 -7.42 -26.39 -3.15
C SER A 17 -7.88 -24.99 -3.56
N GLY A 18 -6.93 -24.17 -4.05
CA GLY A 18 -7.17 -22.80 -4.51
C GLY A 18 -8.36 -22.68 -5.46
N ASP A 19 -8.43 -23.53 -6.50
CA ASP A 19 -9.52 -23.57 -7.49
C ASP A 19 -10.93 -23.68 -6.88
N ARG A 20 -11.06 -24.34 -5.73
CA ARG A 20 -12.35 -24.50 -5.03
C ARG A 20 -12.64 -23.36 -4.07
N LEU A 21 -11.64 -22.57 -3.70
CA LEU A 21 -11.76 -21.40 -2.83
C LEU A 21 -12.07 -20.13 -3.64
N ILE A 22 -11.49 -20.00 -4.84
CA ILE A 22 -11.65 -18.85 -5.75
C ILE A 22 -13.11 -18.43 -5.96
N PRO A 23 -14.09 -19.33 -6.16
CA PRO A 23 -15.49 -18.92 -6.36
C PRO A 23 -16.14 -18.18 -5.17
N PHE A 24 -15.49 -18.16 -4.00
CA PHE A 24 -15.95 -17.38 -2.84
C PHE A 24 -15.35 -15.97 -2.76
N ILE A 25 -14.42 -15.64 -3.66
CA ILE A 25 -13.61 -14.43 -3.63
C ILE A 25 -13.92 -13.62 -4.90
N SER A 26 -14.03 -12.31 -4.73
CA SER A 26 -14.07 -11.33 -5.82
C SER A 26 -13.35 -10.07 -5.37
N ARG A 27 -13.23 -9.08 -6.25
CA ARG A 27 -12.59 -7.79 -5.91
C ARG A 27 -13.22 -7.13 -4.68
N GLU A 28 -14.55 -7.15 -4.53
CA GLU A 28 -15.21 -6.61 -3.32
C GLU A 28 -15.46 -7.66 -2.21
N LYS A 29 -14.94 -8.89 -2.36
CA LYS A 29 -15.30 -10.02 -1.49
C LYS A 29 -14.09 -10.84 -1.07
N SER A 30 -13.80 -10.81 0.22
CA SER A 30 -12.72 -11.59 0.84
C SER A 30 -13.21 -12.94 1.37
N LEU A 31 -12.31 -13.93 1.41
CA LEU A 31 -12.55 -15.21 2.07
C LEU A 31 -11.70 -15.32 3.34
N MET A 32 -12.36 -15.41 4.48
CA MET A 32 -11.74 -15.72 5.77
C MET A 32 -11.88 -17.21 6.09
N ILE A 33 -10.74 -17.90 6.13
CA ILE A 33 -10.60 -19.28 6.55
C ILE A 33 -10.31 -19.31 8.05
N ARG A 34 -11.10 -20.09 8.81
CA ARG A 34 -10.91 -20.29 10.25
C ARG A 34 -10.60 -21.73 10.58
N PHE A 35 -9.64 -21.93 11.48
CA PHE A 35 -9.36 -23.24 12.08
C PHE A 35 -9.11 -23.11 13.58
N PRO A 36 -9.43 -24.16 14.37
CA PRO A 36 -9.24 -24.15 15.82
C PRO A 36 -7.85 -23.69 16.27
N ALA A 37 -7.80 -22.87 17.33
CA ALA A 37 -6.54 -22.33 17.88
C ALA A 37 -5.61 -23.41 18.48
N MET A 38 -6.07 -24.66 18.60
CA MET A 38 -5.25 -25.79 19.05
C MET A 38 -4.12 -26.16 18.06
N PHE A 39 -4.19 -25.68 16.81
CA PHE A 39 -3.11 -25.85 15.84
C PHE A 39 -1.95 -24.90 16.12
N SER A 40 -0.72 -25.36 15.91
CA SER A 40 0.47 -24.54 16.13
C SER A 40 0.60 -23.45 15.07
N ALA A 41 1.17 -22.30 15.44
CA ALA A 41 1.42 -21.19 14.52
C ALA A 41 2.22 -21.63 13.27
N ARG A 42 3.20 -22.53 13.44
CA ARG A 42 3.96 -23.09 12.32
C ARG A 42 3.06 -23.83 11.32
N LEU A 43 2.09 -24.63 11.78
CA LEU A 43 1.17 -25.32 10.87
C LEU A 43 0.29 -24.33 10.11
N VAL A 44 -0.05 -23.20 10.74
CA VAL A 44 -0.78 -22.10 10.09
C VAL A 44 0.05 -21.47 8.98
N GLU A 45 1.30 -21.14 9.29
CA GLU A 45 2.26 -20.56 8.36
C GLU A 45 2.55 -21.47 7.16
N ASP A 46 2.79 -22.77 7.42
CA ASP A 46 2.96 -23.78 6.37
C ASP A 46 1.74 -23.82 5.43
N HIS A 47 0.52 -23.65 6.00
CA HIS A 47 -0.71 -23.65 5.22
C HIS A 47 -0.94 -22.35 4.43
N ILE A 48 -0.53 -21.19 4.98
CA ILE A 48 -0.52 -19.92 4.24
C ILE A 48 0.39 -20.04 3.03
N ASN A 49 1.60 -20.57 3.21
CA ASN A 49 2.57 -20.74 2.11
C ASN A 49 2.03 -21.67 1.04
N TRP A 50 1.42 -22.80 1.43
CA TRP A 50 0.73 -23.69 0.49
C TRP A 50 -0.41 -22.97 -0.27
N LEU A 51 -1.25 -22.19 0.42
CA LEU A 51 -2.33 -21.45 -0.24
C LEU A 51 -1.80 -20.42 -1.25
N LYS A 52 -0.68 -19.74 -0.94
CA LYS A 52 -0.03 -18.79 -1.87
C LYS A 52 0.42 -19.45 -3.17
N GLU A 53 0.79 -20.72 -3.12
CA GLU A 53 1.19 -21.50 -4.31
C GLU A 53 -0.03 -22.00 -5.12
N GLU A 54 -1.19 -22.13 -4.48
CA GLU A 54 -2.41 -22.70 -5.09
C GLU A 54 -3.35 -21.66 -5.69
N VAL A 55 -3.29 -20.41 -5.23
CA VAL A 55 -4.11 -19.32 -5.77
C VAL A 55 -3.38 -18.59 -6.90
N PRO A 56 -4.09 -18.00 -7.87
CA PRO A 56 -3.47 -17.20 -8.91
C PRO A 56 -2.68 -16.03 -8.34
N GLU A 57 -1.71 -15.53 -9.12
CA GLU A 57 -0.78 -14.47 -8.69
C GLU A 57 -1.44 -13.16 -8.24
N ASN A 58 -2.67 -12.88 -8.68
CA ASN A 58 -3.44 -11.70 -8.28
C ASN A 58 -4.31 -11.96 -7.04
N TYR A 59 -3.96 -12.95 -6.24
CA TYR A 59 -4.57 -13.19 -4.94
C TYR A 59 -3.51 -13.03 -3.86
N GLU A 60 -3.90 -12.41 -2.75
CA GLU A 60 -3.06 -12.28 -1.58
C GLU A 60 -3.61 -13.15 -0.46
N VAL A 61 -2.72 -13.91 0.18
CA VAL A 61 -3.03 -14.77 1.33
C VAL A 61 -2.21 -14.29 2.52
N PHE A 62 -2.87 -13.95 3.61
CA PHE A 62 -2.19 -13.45 4.82
C PHE A 62 -2.85 -13.94 6.11
N ASP A 63 -2.05 -13.96 7.17
CA ASP A 63 -2.53 -14.20 8.54
C ASP A 63 -3.29 -12.98 9.03
N ALA A 64 -4.58 -13.15 9.32
CA ALA A 64 -5.45 -12.12 9.91
C ALA A 64 -5.50 -12.22 11.44
N GLY A 65 -4.52 -12.90 12.03
CA GLY A 65 -4.32 -13.08 13.45
C GLY A 65 -5.13 -14.24 14.03
N SER A 66 -5.10 -14.31 15.36
CA SER A 66 -5.75 -15.36 16.12
C SER A 66 -6.60 -14.81 17.24
N THR A 67 -7.52 -15.66 17.68
CA THR A 67 -8.32 -15.50 18.89
C THR A 67 -8.06 -16.70 19.78
N THR A 68 -8.62 -16.68 20.99
CA THR A 68 -8.59 -17.83 21.90
C THR A 68 -9.19 -19.10 21.29
N MET A 69 -10.05 -18.98 20.27
CA MET A 69 -10.75 -20.12 19.67
C MET A 69 -10.26 -20.47 18.26
N PHE A 70 -9.81 -19.49 17.49
CA PHE A 70 -9.49 -19.68 16.07
C PHE A 70 -8.28 -18.88 15.63
N HIS A 71 -7.49 -19.47 14.75
CA HIS A 71 -6.62 -18.77 13.81
C HIS A 71 -7.43 -18.35 12.58
N ARG A 72 -6.97 -17.31 11.87
CA ARG A 72 -7.67 -16.72 10.73
C ARG A 72 -6.70 -16.47 9.58
N ILE A 73 -6.97 -17.05 8.43
CA ILE A 73 -6.28 -16.71 7.17
C ILE A 73 -7.28 -15.95 6.32
N THR A 74 -6.87 -14.85 5.73
CA THR A 74 -7.68 -14.13 4.75
C THR A 74 -7.07 -14.29 3.37
N ILE A 75 -7.94 -14.50 2.39
CA ILE A 75 -7.60 -14.47 0.97
C ILE A 75 -8.40 -13.34 0.33
N ILE A 76 -7.71 -12.45 -0.39
CA ILE A 76 -8.30 -11.38 -1.18
C ILE A 76 -7.85 -11.48 -2.63
N GLN A 77 -8.65 -10.94 -3.55
CA GLN A 77 -8.25 -10.77 -4.93
C GLN A 77 -7.76 -9.32 -5.11
N LEU A 78 -6.52 -9.16 -5.57
CA LEU A 78 -5.90 -7.89 -5.94
C LEU A 78 -6.12 -7.56 -7.42
N ILE A 79 -5.82 -6.32 -7.79
CA ILE A 79 -5.89 -5.83 -9.17
C ILE A 79 -5.05 -6.69 -10.12
N SER A 80 -5.59 -7.02 -11.30
CA SER A 80 -4.87 -7.81 -12.31
C SER A 80 -3.86 -6.95 -13.09
N GLU A 81 -2.92 -7.61 -13.77
CA GLU A 81 -2.00 -6.92 -14.68
C GLU A 81 -2.73 -6.20 -15.81
N GLU A 82 -3.76 -6.81 -16.40
CA GLU A 82 -4.57 -6.17 -17.44
C GLU A 82 -5.22 -4.87 -16.95
N GLU A 83 -5.78 -4.88 -15.74
CA GLU A 83 -6.39 -3.69 -15.12
C GLU A 83 -5.35 -2.60 -14.83
N VAL A 84 -4.17 -2.96 -14.32
CA VAL A 84 -3.08 -2.00 -14.08
C VAL A 84 -2.59 -1.40 -15.39
N MET A 85 -2.39 -2.23 -16.41
CA MET A 85 -1.88 -1.78 -17.71
C MET A 85 -2.88 -0.88 -18.45
N ALA A 86 -4.18 -1.03 -18.19
CA ALA A 86 -5.22 -0.14 -18.74
C ALA A 86 -5.13 1.31 -18.21
N VAL A 87 -4.55 1.52 -17.01
CA VAL A 87 -4.41 2.84 -16.37
C VAL A 87 -2.95 3.26 -16.16
N ALA A 88 -2.00 2.51 -16.73
CA ALA A 88 -0.57 2.68 -16.46
C ALA A 88 -0.06 4.09 -16.80
N ASP A 89 -0.49 4.67 -17.91
CA ASP A 89 -0.02 6.00 -18.34
C ASP A 89 -0.45 7.10 -17.35
N ASP A 90 -1.66 7.01 -16.81
CA ASP A 90 -2.18 7.94 -15.81
C ASP A 90 -1.44 7.80 -14.47
N LEU A 91 -1.22 6.55 -14.02
CA LEU A 91 -0.43 6.28 -12.81
C LEU A 91 1.01 6.80 -12.93
N ILE A 92 1.64 6.63 -14.08
CA ILE A 92 3.01 7.12 -14.34
C ILE A 92 3.04 8.65 -14.38
N ALA A 93 2.03 9.29 -14.98
CA ALA A 93 1.92 10.74 -15.01
C ALA A 93 1.75 11.30 -13.59
N ALA A 94 0.87 10.71 -12.78
CA ALA A 94 0.67 11.09 -11.40
C ALA A 94 1.92 10.85 -10.53
N ALA A 95 2.61 9.71 -10.72
CA ALA A 95 3.87 9.41 -10.03
C ALA A 95 4.97 10.43 -10.32
N ARG A 96 5.08 10.88 -11.58
CA ARG A 96 6.03 11.94 -11.96
C ARG A 96 5.68 13.29 -11.36
N ARG A 97 4.38 13.60 -11.26
CA ARG A 97 3.91 14.82 -10.60
C ARG A 97 4.21 14.77 -9.11
N PHE A 98 3.87 13.67 -8.43
CA PHE A 98 4.24 13.44 -7.03
C PHE A 98 5.73 13.64 -6.80
N ALA A 99 6.58 13.05 -7.64
CA ALA A 99 8.03 13.17 -7.52
C ALA A 99 8.50 14.64 -7.59
N LYS A 100 7.91 15.42 -8.50
CA LYS A 100 8.20 16.86 -8.62
C LYS A 100 7.72 17.63 -7.41
N ASP A 101 6.48 17.39 -6.98
CA ASP A 101 5.85 18.12 -5.86
C ASP A 101 6.58 17.82 -4.54
N ALA A 102 6.88 16.54 -4.26
CA ALA A 102 7.63 16.12 -3.09
C ALA A 102 9.05 16.70 -3.06
N THR A 103 9.74 16.74 -4.23
CA THR A 103 11.06 17.36 -4.33
C THR A 103 10.98 18.86 -4.07
N GLN A 104 10.05 19.57 -4.72
CA GLN A 104 9.87 21.00 -4.53
C GLN A 104 9.58 21.34 -3.06
N LEU A 105 8.70 20.56 -2.42
CA LEU A 105 8.34 20.78 -1.04
C LEU A 105 9.50 20.51 -0.08
N ALA A 106 10.34 19.49 -0.35
CA ALA A 106 11.56 19.28 0.40
C ALA A 106 12.48 20.52 0.36
N TYR A 107 12.68 21.11 -0.83
CA TYR A 107 13.47 22.35 -0.96
C TYR A 107 12.84 23.52 -0.20
N MET A 108 11.52 23.69 -0.25
CA MET A 108 10.82 24.74 0.51
C MET A 108 11.00 24.57 2.01
N VAL A 109 10.88 23.33 2.53
CA VAL A 109 11.10 23.04 3.96
C VAL A 109 12.54 23.35 4.35
N ALA A 110 13.51 22.97 3.52
CA ALA A 110 14.92 23.22 3.78
C ALA A 110 15.24 24.73 3.82
N GLU A 111 14.72 25.48 2.86
CA GLU A 111 14.85 26.94 2.79
C GLU A 111 14.24 27.62 4.01
N ALA A 112 13.01 27.24 4.41
CA ALA A 112 12.34 27.79 5.59
C ALA A 112 13.15 27.56 6.89
N ASN A 113 13.95 26.50 6.95
CA ASN A 113 14.77 26.15 8.10
C ASN A 113 16.25 26.57 7.94
N GLY A 114 16.63 27.21 6.83
CA GLY A 114 18.01 27.63 6.58
C GLY A 114 19.02 26.46 6.52
N ILE A 115 18.57 25.30 6.03
CA ILE A 115 19.39 24.09 5.87
C ILE A 115 19.43 23.63 4.41
N GLU A 116 20.37 22.76 4.08
CA GLU A 116 20.44 22.12 2.76
C GLU A 116 19.40 20.98 2.67
N ALA A 117 18.72 20.84 1.53
CA ALA A 117 17.65 19.85 1.37
C ALA A 117 18.13 18.41 1.60
N ASP A 118 19.34 18.07 1.14
CA ASP A 118 19.95 16.74 1.34
C ASP A 118 20.27 16.42 2.81
N THR A 119 20.16 17.40 3.71
CA THR A 119 20.33 17.23 5.16
C THR A 119 19.03 17.13 5.94
N LEU A 120 17.86 17.27 5.31
CA LEU A 120 16.55 17.25 5.99
C LEU A 120 16.39 16.06 6.94
N ALA A 121 16.83 14.87 6.53
CA ALA A 121 16.78 13.66 7.37
C ALA A 121 17.47 13.82 8.73
N LYS A 122 18.58 14.58 8.79
CA LYS A 122 19.35 14.84 10.01
C LYS A 122 18.67 15.87 10.92
N HIS A 123 17.83 16.72 10.34
CA HIS A 123 17.20 17.85 10.99
C HIS A 123 15.70 17.66 11.25
N MET A 124 15.12 16.53 10.85
CA MET A 124 13.66 16.30 10.89
C MET A 124 13.02 16.59 12.27
N PHE A 125 13.67 16.20 13.37
CA PHE A 125 13.15 16.44 14.72
C PHE A 125 13.46 17.84 15.27
N THR A 126 14.19 18.65 14.51
CA THR A 126 14.58 20.03 14.85
C THR A 126 14.10 21.03 13.81
N LEU A 127 13.18 20.65 12.92
CA LEU A 127 12.53 21.59 12.01
C LEU A 127 11.61 22.48 12.86
N GLU A 128 11.89 23.78 12.86
CA GLU A 128 11.16 24.77 13.66
C GLU A 128 10.15 25.55 12.80
N GLN A 129 10.39 25.61 11.50
CA GLN A 129 9.58 26.39 10.56
C GLN A 129 8.93 25.48 9.52
N SER A 130 7.67 25.76 9.21
CA SER A 130 6.98 25.18 8.06
C SER A 130 6.97 26.20 6.92
N PRO A 131 7.07 25.76 5.65
CA PRO A 131 6.82 26.65 4.52
C PRO A 131 5.45 27.33 4.64
N ASP A 132 5.34 28.56 4.13
CA ASP A 132 4.08 29.30 4.15
C ASP A 132 2.95 28.48 3.52
N GLY A 133 1.84 28.33 4.24
CA GLY A 133 0.68 27.57 3.79
C GLY A 133 0.75 26.06 4.03
N TRP A 134 1.84 25.54 4.58
CA TRP A 134 2.02 24.11 4.85
C TRP A 134 2.13 23.82 6.35
N GLU A 135 1.56 22.69 6.77
CA GLU A 135 1.80 22.08 8.07
C GLU A 135 2.71 20.86 7.91
N LEU A 136 3.71 20.74 8.80
CA LEU A 136 4.68 19.64 8.79
C LEU A 136 4.47 18.70 9.97
N PHE A 137 4.49 17.40 9.71
CA PHE A 137 4.41 16.36 10.72
C PHE A 137 5.47 15.27 10.50
N PRO A 138 6.49 15.17 11.38
CA PRO A 138 7.47 14.08 11.34
C PRO A 138 6.81 12.72 11.56
N HIS A 139 7.07 11.77 10.66
CA HIS A 139 6.50 10.43 10.70
C HIS A 139 7.59 9.38 10.38
N GLY A 140 8.35 8.98 11.41
CA GLY A 140 9.40 7.97 11.26
C GLY A 140 10.56 8.45 10.38
N LYS A 141 10.69 7.92 9.16
CA LYS A 141 11.68 8.33 8.15
C LYS A 141 11.08 9.24 7.06
N HIS A 142 9.87 9.73 7.30
CA HIS A 142 9.11 10.52 6.37
C HIS A 142 8.70 11.84 7.03
N LEU A 143 8.46 12.84 6.19
CA LEU A 143 7.87 14.11 6.58
C LEU A 143 6.54 14.26 5.86
N ARG A 144 5.44 14.11 6.60
CA ARG A 144 4.11 14.39 6.06
C ARG A 144 3.90 15.90 6.04
N CYS A 145 3.48 16.40 4.89
CA CYS A 145 3.21 17.80 4.67
C CYS A 145 1.78 17.97 4.19
N THR A 146 1.02 18.88 4.80
CA THR A 146 -0.38 19.16 4.45
C THR A 146 -0.53 20.61 4.07
N ASP A 147 -1.05 20.89 2.88
CA ASP A 147 -1.40 22.23 2.43
C ASP A 147 -2.66 22.70 3.14
N LEU A 148 -2.61 23.85 3.80
CA LEU A 148 -3.66 24.36 4.68
C LEU A 148 -4.88 24.90 3.91
N GLU A 149 -4.74 25.22 2.62
CA GLU A 149 -5.82 25.75 1.79
C GLU A 149 -6.57 24.63 1.06
N SER A 150 -5.83 23.77 0.37
CA SER A 150 -6.37 22.69 -0.46
C SER A 150 -6.61 21.38 0.29
N GLY A 151 -5.92 21.18 1.42
CA GLY A 151 -5.91 19.90 2.13
C GLY A 151 -5.05 18.83 1.47
N GLN A 152 -4.25 19.18 0.44
CA GLN A 152 -3.35 18.26 -0.23
C GLN A 152 -2.33 17.68 0.75
N GLU A 153 -2.15 16.36 0.73
CA GLU A 153 -1.14 15.65 1.52
C GLU A 153 0.00 15.16 0.62
N ILE A 154 1.24 15.48 1.02
CA ILE A 154 2.46 14.98 0.39
C ILE A 154 3.37 14.42 1.47
N GLU A 155 3.73 13.14 1.37
CA GLU A 155 4.68 12.52 2.29
C GLU A 155 6.04 12.39 1.62
N ILE A 156 7.01 13.13 2.15
CA ILE A 156 8.37 13.18 1.63
C ILE A 156 9.18 12.06 2.29
N SER A 157 9.77 11.17 1.50
CA SER A 157 10.76 10.24 2.04
C SER A 157 12.05 10.97 2.37
N LEU A 158 12.52 10.85 3.61
CA LEU A 158 13.82 11.36 4.03
C LEU A 158 14.90 10.25 4.04
N ALA A 159 14.54 9.04 3.58
CA ALA A 159 15.44 7.91 3.49
C ALA A 159 15.67 7.48 2.03
N GLY A 160 16.89 7.02 1.73
CA GLY A 160 17.22 6.41 0.44
C GLY A 160 17.60 7.40 -0.66
N ASN A 161 17.26 7.04 -1.91
CA ASN A 161 17.77 7.65 -3.14
C ASN A 161 17.01 8.91 -3.61
N GLY A 162 16.18 9.52 -2.76
CA GLY A 162 15.52 10.79 -3.06
C GLY A 162 14.16 10.98 -2.37
N PHE A 163 13.63 12.19 -2.48
CA PHE A 163 12.37 12.63 -1.86
C PHE A 163 11.11 12.00 -2.47
N ALA A 164 11.24 11.41 -3.66
CA ALA A 164 10.16 10.92 -4.50
C ALA A 164 9.91 9.40 -4.38
N MET A 165 10.36 8.77 -3.29
CA MET A 165 10.13 7.33 -3.08
C MET A 165 8.62 7.08 -2.98
N LEU A 166 8.09 6.26 -3.88
CA LEU A 166 6.68 5.91 -3.90
C LEU A 166 6.42 4.79 -2.89
N ASP A 167 5.76 5.16 -1.80
CA ASP A 167 5.06 4.22 -0.94
C ASP A 167 3.59 4.14 -1.37
N ALA A 168 3.02 2.94 -1.41
CA ALA A 168 1.67 2.73 -1.91
C ALA A 168 0.61 3.47 -1.08
N GLU A 169 0.74 3.49 0.25
CA GLU A 169 -0.20 4.20 1.12
C GLU A 169 -0.10 5.71 0.90
N PHE A 170 1.11 6.25 0.88
CA PHE A 170 1.30 7.70 0.72
C PHE A 170 0.93 8.18 -0.68
N PHE A 171 1.19 7.37 -1.71
CA PHE A 171 0.79 7.72 -3.06
C PHE A 171 -0.73 7.67 -3.23
N CYS A 172 -1.43 6.69 -2.63
CA CYS A 172 -2.90 6.71 -2.60
C CYS A 172 -3.43 7.99 -1.94
N ARG A 173 -2.89 8.39 -0.78
CA ARG A 173 -3.31 9.64 -0.11
C ARG A 173 -3.02 10.88 -0.96
N TYR A 174 -1.89 10.90 -1.67
CA TYR A 174 -1.57 11.98 -2.61
C TYR A 174 -2.61 12.07 -3.72
N LEU A 175 -2.98 10.94 -4.34
CA LEU A 175 -4.02 10.90 -5.38
C LEU A 175 -5.36 11.39 -4.84
N GLU A 176 -5.76 10.95 -3.64
CA GLU A 176 -7.04 11.31 -3.02
C GLU A 176 -7.12 12.79 -2.59
N SER A 177 -5.98 13.39 -2.22
CA SER A 177 -5.92 14.76 -1.69
C SER A 177 -5.50 15.81 -2.72
N THR A 178 -5.02 15.40 -3.90
CA THR A 178 -4.57 16.33 -4.95
C THR A 178 -5.74 16.72 -5.86
N PRO A 179 -6.10 18.01 -5.95
CA PRO A 179 -7.23 18.42 -6.79
C PRO A 179 -6.89 18.20 -8.25
N ASP A 180 -7.71 17.39 -8.96
CA ASP A 180 -7.57 16.92 -10.35
C ASP A 180 -6.97 15.51 -10.54
N LEU A 181 -6.53 14.86 -9.47
CA LEU A 181 -6.15 13.45 -9.50
C LEU A 181 -7.25 12.61 -8.87
N GLU A 182 -7.43 11.40 -9.39
CA GLU A 182 -8.40 10.45 -8.85
C GLU A 182 -7.77 9.06 -8.82
N LEU A 183 -8.03 8.32 -7.74
CA LEU A 183 -7.70 6.91 -7.71
C LEU A 183 -8.68 6.17 -8.64
N PRO A 184 -8.21 5.36 -9.60
CA PRO A 184 -9.12 4.65 -10.50
C PRO A 184 -10.06 3.72 -9.73
N ASP A 185 -11.34 3.68 -10.11
CA ASP A 185 -12.37 2.84 -9.47
C ASP A 185 -12.02 1.33 -9.45
N THR A 186 -11.08 0.90 -10.29
CA THR A 186 -10.55 -0.47 -10.31
C THR A 186 -9.74 -0.83 -9.07
N PHE A 187 -9.31 0.14 -8.26
CA PHE A 187 -8.57 -0.04 -7.01
C PHE A 187 -9.55 -0.19 -5.82
N VAL A 188 -9.99 -1.41 -5.59
CA VAL A 188 -10.97 -1.76 -4.54
C VAL A 188 -10.34 -1.86 -3.15
N GLU A 189 -9.06 -2.24 -3.08
CA GLU A 189 -8.23 -2.24 -1.88
C GLU A 189 -7.04 -1.29 -2.13
N PRO A 190 -7.24 0.05 -2.04
CA PRO A 190 -6.34 1.06 -2.60
C PRO A 190 -4.85 0.81 -2.35
N GLN A 191 -4.49 0.54 -1.09
CA GLN A 191 -3.10 0.36 -0.68
C GLN A 191 -2.48 -0.93 -1.24
N ALA A 192 -3.19 -2.06 -1.11
CA ALA A 192 -2.69 -3.36 -1.58
C ALA A 192 -2.67 -3.43 -3.12
N ASP A 193 -3.69 -2.87 -3.77
CA ASP A 193 -3.76 -2.75 -5.22
C ASP A 193 -2.67 -1.82 -5.77
N MET A 194 -2.37 -0.71 -5.09
CA MET A 194 -1.29 0.21 -5.48
C MET A 194 0.09 -0.41 -5.30
N ALA A 195 0.32 -1.13 -4.20
CA ALA A 195 1.56 -1.89 -4.02
C ALA A 195 1.78 -2.87 -5.17
N ARG A 196 0.75 -3.66 -5.50
CA ARG A 196 0.79 -4.59 -6.63
C ARG A 196 0.94 -3.87 -7.98
N ALA A 197 0.29 -2.73 -8.17
CA ALA A 197 0.40 -1.95 -9.40
C ALA A 197 1.85 -1.47 -9.62
N PHE A 198 2.53 -1.02 -8.57
CA PHE A 198 3.94 -0.66 -8.65
C PHE A 198 4.82 -1.86 -9.03
N ASP A 199 4.59 -3.04 -8.44
CA ASP A 199 5.32 -4.26 -8.81
C ASP A 199 5.15 -4.62 -10.29
N ILE A 200 3.91 -4.55 -10.80
CA ILE A 200 3.57 -4.82 -12.20
C ILE A 200 4.25 -3.81 -13.14
N LEU A 201 4.18 -2.52 -12.81
CA LEU A 201 4.78 -1.46 -13.62
C LEU A 201 6.31 -1.55 -13.63
N GLU A 202 6.93 -1.91 -12.51
CA GLU A 202 8.37 -2.16 -12.43
C GLU A 202 8.77 -3.39 -13.25
N HIS A 203 8.05 -4.51 -13.11
CA HIS A 203 8.31 -5.74 -13.87
C HIS A 203 8.22 -5.50 -15.39
N ASN A 204 7.27 -4.68 -15.82
CA ASN A 204 7.08 -4.30 -17.22
C ASN A 204 8.04 -3.20 -17.71
N GLY A 205 8.99 -2.75 -16.88
CA GLY A 205 9.98 -1.73 -17.23
C GLY A 205 9.38 -0.34 -17.47
N LYS A 206 8.16 -0.09 -16.99
CA LYS A 206 7.45 1.18 -17.08
C LYS A 206 7.85 2.15 -15.97
N PHE A 207 8.30 1.59 -14.86
CA PHE A 207 8.68 2.32 -13.66
C PHE A 207 9.95 1.72 -13.04
N ARG A 208 10.66 2.50 -12.22
CA ARG A 208 11.65 2.00 -11.27
C ARG A 208 11.25 2.55 -9.92
N GLY A 209 10.86 1.68 -9.00
CA GLY A 209 10.75 2.04 -7.59
C GLY A 209 12.10 2.60 -7.15
N GLY A 210 12.08 3.73 -6.45
CA GLY A 210 13.31 4.38 -5.96
C GLY A 210 14.11 3.52 -4.99
#